data_AF-A0A8S2TTH8-F1
#
_entry.id   AF-A0A8S2TTH8-F1
#
_cell.length_a   1.000
_cell.length_b   1.000
_cell.length_c   1.000
_cell.angle_alpha   90.00
_cell.angle_beta   90.00
_cell.angle_gamma   90.00
#
_symmetry.space_group_name_H-M   'P 1'
#
loop_
_entity.id
_entity.type
_entity.pdbx_description
1 polymer ?
#
loop_
_entity_poly.entity_id
_entity_poly.type
_entity_poly.pdbx_seq_one_letter_code
_entity_poly.pdbx_strand_id
1 'polypeptide(L)'
;NVTRLEVGPKTFVKQDHEKVLLGPEGMLIIPPRHYAVIDNPAVRDKDGQVVIDANGQVKLLHSDVDIRFAQEPFPLYPGETLKQNVTP
;
A
#
# COMPACT_ATOMS: atom_id res chain seq x y z
N ASN A 1 -17.38 2.08 -7.77
CA ASN A 1 -16.02 2.17 -8.34
C ASN A 1 -15.06 1.83 -7.23
N VAL A 2 -14.26 0.78 -7.37
CA VAL A 2 -13.41 0.24 -6.30
C VAL A 2 -12.02 0.04 -6.87
N THR A 3 -11.00 0.51 -6.17
CA THR A 3 -9.59 0.30 -6.53
C THR A 3 -8.95 -0.62 -5.51
N ARG A 4 -8.28 -1.66 -6.00
CA ARG A 4 -7.56 -2.62 -5.16
C ARG A 4 -6.15 -2.83 -5.69
N LEU A 5 -5.29 -3.35 -4.82
CA LEU A 5 -3.92 -3.69 -5.12
C LEU A 5 -3.81 -5.15 -5.54
N GLU A 6 -3.02 -5.44 -6.57
CA GLU A 6 -2.70 -6.80 -7.01
C GLU A 6 -1.20 -7.06 -6.79
N VAL A 7 -0.86 -8.04 -5.93
CA VAL A 7 0.54 -8.38 -5.59
C VAL A 7 1.06 -9.55 -6.42
N GLY A 8 2.28 -9.43 -6.95
CA GLY A 8 2.97 -10.49 -7.71
C GLY A 8 3.70 -11.52 -6.82
N PRO A 9 4.29 -12.58 -7.42
CA PRO A 9 4.38 -12.88 -8.85
C PRO A 9 3.12 -13.59 -9.37
N LYS A 10 2.43 -12.98 -10.34
CA LYS A 10 1.28 -13.59 -11.02
C LYS A 10 1.04 -12.96 -12.38
N THR A 11 0.45 -13.72 -13.28
CA THR A 11 -0.12 -13.19 -14.53
C THR A 11 -1.53 -12.69 -14.24
N PHE A 12 -1.70 -11.37 -14.18
CA PHE A 12 -3.01 -10.77 -13.96
C PHE A 12 -3.78 -10.64 -15.29
N VAL A 13 -4.98 -11.21 -15.34
CA VAL A 13 -5.90 -11.10 -16.48
C VAL A 13 -7.05 -10.19 -16.07
N LYS A 14 -7.03 -8.94 -16.57
CA LYS A 14 -8.09 -7.96 -16.30
C LYS A 14 -9.43 -8.43 -16.87
N GLN A 15 -10.51 -8.16 -16.16
CA GLN A 15 -11.87 -8.33 -16.67
C GLN A 15 -12.31 -7.12 -17.53
N ASP A 16 -13.42 -7.23 -18.25
CA ASP A 16 -13.92 -6.18 -19.14
C ASP A 16 -14.27 -4.87 -18.40
N HIS A 17 -14.78 -4.99 -17.17
CA HIS A 17 -15.16 -3.86 -16.33
C HIS A 17 -14.01 -3.33 -15.47
N GLU A 18 -12.80 -3.87 -15.62
CA GLU A 18 -11.63 -3.48 -14.85
C GLU A 18 -10.69 -2.59 -15.66
N LYS A 19 -10.13 -1.59 -14.97
CA LYS A 19 -9.09 -0.71 -15.51
C LYS A 19 -7.83 -0.83 -14.66
N VAL A 20 -6.71 -1.10 -15.33
CA VAL A 20 -5.39 -1.02 -14.70
C VAL A 20 -5.02 0.46 -14.59
N LEU A 21 -4.87 0.95 -13.36
CA LEU A 21 -4.53 2.36 -13.09
C LEU A 21 -3.03 2.61 -13.16
N LEU A 22 -2.24 1.70 -12.60
CA LEU A 22 -0.79 1.71 -12.58
C LEU A 22 -0.29 0.33 -13.00
N GLY A 23 0.85 0.29 -13.71
CA GLY A 23 1.53 -0.96 -14.03
C GLY A 23 2.17 -1.61 -12.78
N PRO A 24 2.89 -2.73 -12.95
CA PRO A 24 3.67 -3.31 -11.88
C PRO A 24 4.78 -2.34 -11.44
N GLU A 25 4.75 -1.94 -10.18
CA GLU A 25 5.79 -1.11 -9.56
C GLU A 25 6.58 -1.93 -8.52
N GLY A 26 7.80 -1.50 -8.25
CA GLY A 26 8.63 -2.11 -7.21
C GLY A 26 8.02 -1.91 -5.83
N MET A 27 8.06 -2.95 -4.99
CA MET A 27 7.72 -2.81 -3.57
C MET A 27 8.70 -1.87 -2.87
N LEU A 28 8.22 -1.17 -1.84
CA LEU A 28 9.06 -0.35 -0.98
C LEU A 28 9.93 -1.24 -0.09
N ILE A 29 11.24 -1.02 -0.14
CA ILE A 29 12.24 -1.75 0.64
C ILE A 29 12.91 -0.77 1.58
N ILE A 30 12.81 -1.03 2.89
CA ILE A 30 13.43 -0.20 3.92
C ILE A 30 14.59 -1.01 4.54
N PRO A 31 15.86 -0.63 4.29
CA PRO A 31 17.01 -1.30 4.89
C PRO A 31 17.04 -1.15 6.42
N PRO A 32 17.83 -1.99 7.12
CA PRO A 32 18.07 -1.81 8.56
C PRO A 32 18.57 -0.39 8.87
N ARG A 33 18.09 0.18 9.99
CA ARG A 33 18.42 1.55 10.43
C ARG A 33 18.05 2.62 9.40
N HIS A 34 16.98 2.41 8.65
CA HIS A 34 16.36 3.42 7.81
C HIS A 34 14.86 3.46 8.12
N TYR A 35 14.22 4.54 7.71
CA TYR A 35 12.78 4.73 7.80
C TYR A 35 12.22 5.41 6.55
N ALA A 36 10.93 5.24 6.31
CA ALA A 36 10.17 6.00 5.32
C ALA A 36 8.90 6.55 5.97
N VAL A 37 8.40 7.66 5.42
CA VAL A 37 7.20 8.33 5.93
C VAL A 37 6.10 8.21 4.89
N ILE A 38 4.95 7.69 5.31
CA ILE A 38 3.80 7.45 4.44
C ILE A 38 2.64 8.34 4.89
N ASP A 39 2.07 9.07 3.94
CA ASP A 39 0.84 9.84 4.11
C ASP A 39 -0.38 8.96 3.80
N ASN A 40 -1.46 9.18 4.54
CA ASN A 40 -2.73 8.44 4.44
C ASN A 40 -2.58 6.93 4.64
N PRO A 41 -1.94 6.46 5.73
CA PRO A 41 -1.63 5.05 5.90
C PRO A 41 -2.89 4.18 5.97
N ALA A 42 -2.78 2.96 5.45
CA ALA A 42 -3.84 1.97 5.55
C ALA A 42 -4.12 1.58 7.00
N VAL A 43 -5.41 1.56 7.37
CA VAL A 43 -5.86 1.12 8.69
C VAL A 43 -5.55 -0.37 8.83
N ARG A 44 -4.90 -0.75 9.93
CA ARG A 44 -4.62 -2.15 10.29
C ARG A 44 -5.43 -2.56 11.51
N ASP A 45 -5.86 -3.82 11.53
CA ASP A 45 -6.52 -4.41 12.68
C ASP A 45 -5.52 -4.89 13.75
N LYS A 46 -6.02 -5.58 14.77
CA LYS A 46 -5.20 -6.10 15.88
C LYS A 46 -4.21 -7.17 15.45
N ASP A 47 -4.48 -7.85 14.33
CA ASP A 47 -3.63 -8.89 13.75
C ASP A 47 -2.66 -8.30 12.70
N GLY A 48 -2.69 -6.98 12.49
CA GLY A 48 -1.84 -6.27 11.54
C GLY A 48 -2.32 -6.36 10.09
N GLN A 49 -3.52 -6.89 9.85
CA GLN A 49 -4.10 -7.00 8.51
C GLN A 49 -4.79 -5.69 8.12
N VAL A 50 -4.75 -5.36 6.83
CA VAL A 50 -5.38 -4.13 6.32
C VAL A 50 -6.90 -4.26 6.34
N VAL A 51 -7.55 -3.26 6.93
CA VAL A 51 -9.01 -3.19 7.03
C VAL A 51 -9.59 -2.75 5.69
N ILE A 52 -10.52 -3.55 5.19
CA ILE A 52 -11.26 -3.31 3.94
C ILE A 52 -12.71 -2.95 4.30
N ASP A 53 -13.30 -2.01 3.56
CA ASP A 53 -14.69 -1.60 3.74
C ASP A 53 -15.69 -2.59 3.09
N ALA A 54 -17.00 -2.32 3.23
CA ALA A 54 -18.04 -3.17 2.67
C ALA A 54 -18.02 -3.25 1.12
N ASN A 55 -17.33 -2.33 0.45
CA ASN A 55 -17.22 -2.29 -1.00
C ASN A 55 -15.92 -2.94 -1.52
N GLY A 56 -15.04 -3.42 -0.65
CA GLY A 56 -13.74 -3.97 -1.05
C GLY A 56 -12.63 -2.92 -1.18
N GLN A 57 -12.84 -1.69 -0.72
CA GLN A 57 -11.85 -0.62 -0.73
C GLN A 57 -11.04 -0.62 0.58
N VAL A 58 -9.73 -0.39 0.46
CA VAL A 58 -8.84 -0.24 1.62
C VAL A 58 -9.21 1.03 2.41
N LYS A 59 -9.35 0.89 3.72
CA LYS A 59 -9.60 2.02 4.61
C LYS A 59 -8.28 2.74 4.94
N LEU A 60 -8.24 4.05 4.78
CA LEU A 60 -7.08 4.89 5.07
C LEU A 60 -7.34 5.80 6.28
N LEU A 61 -6.27 6.15 7.00
CA LEU A 61 -6.26 7.23 7.97
C LEU A 61 -5.94 8.54 7.24
N HIS A 62 -6.96 9.21 6.74
CA HIS A 62 -6.78 10.42 5.94
C HIS A 62 -6.13 11.56 6.74
N SER A 63 -5.13 12.20 6.14
CA SER A 63 -4.32 13.28 6.74
C SER A 63 -3.42 12.87 7.90
N ASP A 64 -3.33 11.56 8.20
CA ASP A 64 -2.36 11.02 9.14
C ASP A 64 -1.08 10.56 8.45
N VAL A 65 -0.06 10.34 9.27
CA VAL A 65 1.29 9.94 8.88
C VAL A 65 1.69 8.67 9.62
N ASP A 66 2.28 7.72 8.90
CA ASP A 66 2.89 6.50 9.44
C ASP A 66 4.39 6.49 9.14
N ILE A 67 5.19 6.15 10.14
CA ILE A 67 6.65 5.99 10.01
C ILE A 67 6.95 4.50 9.99
N ARG A 68 7.36 3.99 8.83
CA ARG A 68 7.72 2.58 8.66
C ARG A 68 9.23 2.40 8.76
N PHE A 69 9.64 1.39 9.52
CA PHE A 69 11.03 0.98 9.69
C PHE A 69 11.33 -0.25 8.81
N ALA A 70 12.54 -0.80 8.97
CA ALA A 70 12.97 -2.00 8.27
C ALA A 70 12.00 -3.18 8.51
N GLN A 71 11.46 -3.72 7.42
CA GLN A 71 10.53 -4.85 7.41
C GLN A 71 10.55 -5.53 6.02
N GLU A 72 9.77 -6.60 5.87
CA GLU A 72 9.57 -7.27 4.59
C GLU A 72 9.10 -6.29 3.50
N PRO A 73 9.56 -6.41 2.25
CA PRO A 73 9.15 -5.54 1.16
C PRO A 73 7.63 -5.44 1.06
N PHE A 74 7.11 -4.21 0.96
CA PHE A 74 5.68 -3.98 0.98
C PHE A 74 5.23 -3.00 -0.11
N PRO A 75 4.04 -3.20 -0.66
CA PRO A 75 3.44 -2.26 -1.62
C PRO A 75 2.79 -1.08 -0.89
N LEU A 76 2.52 0.00 -1.64
CA LEU A 76 1.61 1.06 -1.21
C LEU A 76 0.18 0.71 -1.63
N TYR A 77 -0.77 0.86 -0.71
CA TYR A 77 -2.18 0.67 -1.00
C TYR A 77 -2.75 1.86 -1.77
N PRO A 78 -3.86 1.69 -2.51
CA PRO A 78 -4.47 2.78 -3.25
C PRO A 78 -4.80 3.96 -2.33
N GLY A 79 -4.18 5.12 -2.59
CA GLY A 79 -4.33 6.35 -1.82
C GLY A 79 -3.26 6.59 -0.75
N GLU A 80 -2.44 5.59 -0.42
CA GLU A 80 -1.18 5.84 0.32
C GLU A 80 -0.21 6.60 -0.59
N THR A 81 0.60 7.47 0.00
CA THR A 81 1.64 8.20 -0.74
C THR A 81 2.93 8.26 0.07
N LEU A 82 4.07 8.12 -0.61
CA LEU A 82 5.37 8.26 0.02
C LEU A 82 5.67 9.74 0.28
N LYS A 83 5.50 10.20 1.52
CA LYS A 83 5.80 11.58 1.93
C LYS A 83 7.30 11.84 1.97
N GLN A 84 8.04 10.90 2.58
CA GLN A 84 9.49 10.93 2.64
C GLN A 84 10.03 9.58 2.19
N ASN A 85 10.97 9.63 1.26
CA ASN A 85 11.65 8.44 0.78
C ASN A 85 12.54 7.82 1.86
N VAL A 86 13.01 6.60 1.61
CA VAL A 86 13.85 5.84 2.53
C VAL A 86 15.07 6.67 2.94
N THR A 87 15.16 6.96 4.23
CA THR A 87 16.18 7.83 4.84
C THR A 87 16.85 7.09 6.01
N PRO A 88 18.16 7.25 6.25
CA PRO A 88 18.85 6.69 7.42
C PRO A 88 18.29 7.22 8.75
#